data_AF-A0A7X7J578-F1
#
_entry.id   AF-A0A7X7J578-F1
#
_cell.length_a   1.000
_cell.length_b   1.000
_cell.length_c   1.000
_cell.angle_alpha   90.00
_cell.angle_beta   90.00
_cell.angle_gamma   90.00
#
_symmetry.space_group_name_H-M   'P 1'
#
loop_
_entity.id
_entity.type
_entity.pdbx_description
1 polymer ?
#
loop_
_entity_poly.entity_id
_entity_poly.type
_entity_poly.pdbx_seq_one_letter_code
_entity_poly.pdbx_strand_id
1 'polypeptide(L)'
;QWADLPDTNHYQEWCTAIRESRQPSTPFGYAGPLTETVLLGNVAYRSGKKIEWDAKRQKITNTRDADKFVDLVRRKGWELG
;
A
#
# COMPACT_ATOMS: atom_id res chain seq x y z
N GLN A 1 -7.21 6.72 34.50
CA GLN A 1 -6.25 7.59 33.79
C GLN A 1 -5.24 6.64 33.15
N TRP A 2 -5.21 6.56 31.83
CA TRP A 2 -4.21 5.74 31.13
C TRP A 2 -2.83 6.37 31.40
N ALA A 3 -1.81 5.54 31.63
CA ALA A 3 -0.47 6.03 31.97
C ALA A 3 0.13 6.80 30.79
N ASP A 4 0.77 7.94 31.09
CA ASP A 4 1.58 8.72 30.15
C ASP A 4 2.86 7.93 29.80
N LEU A 5 2.72 6.88 28.99
CA LEU A 5 3.85 6.22 28.36
C LEU A 5 4.25 7.05 27.13
N PRO A 6 5.56 7.18 26.83
CA PRO A 6 5.97 7.77 25.55
C PRO A 6 5.30 7.02 24.41
N ASP A 7 4.82 7.75 23.39
CA ASP A 7 4.10 7.26 22.20
C ASP A 7 4.89 6.15 21.47
N THR A 8 4.85 4.94 22.02
CA THR A 8 5.58 3.75 21.56
C THR A 8 4.66 2.72 20.95
N ASN A 9 3.35 2.93 21.08
CA ASN A 9 2.31 2.09 20.49
C ASN A 9 1.63 2.83 19.32
N HIS A 10 1.68 2.24 18.12
CA HIS A 10 1.12 2.82 16.90
C HIS A 10 -0.39 3.06 16.97
N TYR A 11 -1.14 2.27 17.75
CA TYR A 11 -2.58 2.51 17.95
C TYR A 11 -2.86 3.77 18.75
N GLN A 12 -2.05 4.01 19.80
CA GLN A 12 -2.18 5.20 20.63
C GLN A 12 -1.77 6.44 19.85
N GLU A 13 -0.65 6.36 19.12
CA GLU A 13 -0.17 7.44 18.25
C GLU A 13 -1.23 7.84 17.21
N TRP A 14 -1.87 6.87 16.56
CA TRP A 14 -2.96 7.12 15.61
C TRP A 14 -4.18 7.81 16.25
N CYS A 15 -4.65 7.31 17.39
CA CYS A 15 -5.79 7.90 18.10
C CYS A 15 -5.47 9.32 18.60
N THR A 16 -4.27 9.55 19.11
CA THR A 16 -3.78 10.87 19.53
C THR A 16 -3.69 11.80 18.33
N ALA A 17 -3.14 11.35 17.20
CA ALA A 17 -3.04 12.13 15.97
C ALA A 17 -4.41 12.63 15.49
N ILE A 18 -5.43 11.77 15.53
CA ILE A 18 -6.82 12.15 15.22
C ILE A 18 -7.32 13.22 16.19
N ARG A 19 -7.19 12.98 17.50
CA ARG A 19 -7.70 13.89 18.54
C ARG A 19 -7.05 15.27 18.48
N GLU A 20 -5.76 15.32 18.17
CA GLU A 20 -4.95 16.54 18.10
C GLU A 20 -4.95 17.17 16.70
N SER A 21 -5.64 16.57 15.73
CA SER A 21 -5.64 17.01 14.32
C SER A 21 -4.22 17.15 13.74
N ARG A 22 -3.30 16.28 14.15
CA ARG A 22 -1.93 16.21 13.62
C ARG A 22 -1.76 15.02 12.69
N GLN A 23 -0.70 15.05 11.88
CA GLN A 23 -0.36 13.92 11.02
C GLN A 23 0.21 12.77 11.87
N PRO A 24 -0.20 11.51 11.62
CA PRO A 24 0.39 10.36 12.28
C PRO A 24 1.80 10.11 11.74
N SER A 25 2.59 9.32 12.47
CA SER A 25 3.94 8.91 12.09
C SER A 25 4.00 8.19 10.73
N THR A 26 2.93 7.49 10.35
CA THR A 26 2.82 6.68 9.12
C THR A 26 1.53 7.00 8.35
N PRO A 27 1.43 8.18 7.72
CA PRO A 27 0.24 8.58 6.98
C PRO A 27 0.06 7.73 5.72
N PHE A 28 -1.17 7.63 5.21
CA PHE A 28 -1.47 6.85 3.99
C PHE A 28 -0.67 7.30 2.76
N GLY A 29 -0.35 8.60 2.64
CA GLY A 29 0.49 9.12 1.57
C GLY A 29 1.93 8.59 1.58
N TYR A 30 2.39 8.04 2.71
CA TYR A 30 3.67 7.35 2.84
C TYR A 30 3.50 5.82 2.80
N ALA A 31 2.61 5.29 3.64
CA ALA A 31 2.42 3.86 3.81
C ALA A 31 1.89 3.17 2.54
N GLY A 32 1.07 3.87 1.75
CA GLY A 32 0.54 3.38 0.47
C GLY A 32 1.65 3.11 -0.55
N PRO A 33 2.43 4.12 -0.98
CA PRO A 33 3.53 3.93 -1.93
C PRO A 33 4.62 2.96 -1.44
N LEU A 34 4.87 2.91 -0.13
CA LEU A 34 5.78 1.92 0.45
C LEU A 34 5.27 0.49 0.23
N THR A 35 3.99 0.25 0.56
CA THR A 35 3.36 -1.07 0.40
C THR A 35 3.29 -1.45 -1.08
N GLU A 36 2.93 -0.51 -1.95
CA GLU A 36 2.94 -0.68 -3.41
C GLU A 36 4.31 -1.16 -3.91
N THR A 37 5.38 -0.51 -3.48
CA THR A 37 6.76 -0.88 -3.86
C THR A 37 7.10 -2.31 -3.44
N VAL A 38 6.74 -2.71 -2.21
CA VAL A 38 6.96 -4.08 -1.72
C VAL A 38 6.18 -5.11 -2.55
N LEU A 39 4.93 -4.80 -2.92
CA LEU A 39 4.09 -5.68 -3.74
C LEU A 39 4.63 -5.83 -5.16
N LEU A 40 5.16 -4.76 -5.76
CA LEU A 40 5.80 -4.81 -7.08
C LEU A 40 7.02 -5.74 -7.10
N GLY A 41 7.73 -5.89 -5.97
CA GLY A 41 8.78 -6.90 -5.81
C GLY A 41 8.27 -8.33 -6.05
N ASN A 42 7.09 -8.66 -5.52
CA ASN A 42 6.46 -9.96 -5.76
C ASN A 42 6.04 -10.14 -7.22
N VAL A 43 5.56 -9.08 -7.87
CA VAL A 43 5.21 -9.12 -9.29
C VAL A 43 6.45 -9.38 -10.15
N ALA A 44 7.55 -8.66 -9.90
CA ALA A 44 8.81 -8.87 -10.58
C ALA A 44 9.30 -10.32 -10.39
N TYR A 45 9.31 -10.81 -9.15
CA TYR A 45 9.71 -12.18 -8.82
C TYR A 45 8.87 -13.23 -9.58
N ARG A 46 7.53 -13.11 -9.53
CA ARG A 46 6.62 -14.07 -10.19
C ARG A 46 6.67 -13.99 -11.71
N SER A 47 7.00 -12.83 -12.28
CA SER A 47 7.16 -12.66 -13.72
C SER A 47 8.51 -13.17 -14.24
N GLY A 48 9.52 -13.27 -13.38
CA GLY A 48 10.90 -13.59 -13.77
C GLY A 48 11.55 -12.51 -14.65
N LYS A 49 10.97 -11.29 -14.69
CA LYS A 49 11.38 -10.20 -15.56
C LYS A 49 11.57 -8.92 -14.75
N LYS A 50 12.41 -8.01 -15.25
CA LYS A 50 12.43 -6.63 -14.76
C LYS A 50 11.14 -5.94 -15.20
N ILE A 51 10.46 -5.27 -14.28
CA ILE A 51 9.24 -4.52 -14.56
C ILE A 51 9.48 -3.01 -14.49
N GLU A 52 8.78 -2.25 -15.33
CA GLU A 52 8.69 -0.79 -15.27
C GLU A 52 7.26 -0.41 -14.91
N TRP A 53 7.11 0.41 -13.87
CA TRP A 53 5.82 0.73 -13.25
C TRP A 53 5.41 2.18 -13.50
N ASP A 54 4.23 2.38 -14.08
CA ASP A 54 3.55 3.68 -14.15
C ASP A 54 2.60 3.80 -12.95
N ALA A 55 3.07 4.43 -11.86
CA ALA A 55 2.29 4.59 -10.63
C ALA A 55 1.01 5.40 -10.81
N LYS A 56 0.95 6.31 -11.79
CA LYS A 56 -0.26 7.11 -12.04
C LYS A 56 -1.36 6.29 -12.71
N ARG A 57 -0.97 5.40 -13.63
CA ARG A 57 -1.91 4.51 -14.34
C ARG A 57 -2.09 3.16 -13.67
N GLN A 58 -1.26 2.85 -12.68
CA GLN A 58 -1.17 1.55 -12.02
C GLN A 58 -0.98 0.40 -13.00
N LYS A 59 0.00 0.54 -13.91
CA LYS A 59 0.26 -0.43 -14.99
C LYS A 59 1.74 -0.70 -15.20
N ILE A 60 2.06 -1.93 -15.60
CA ILE A 60 3.39 -2.31 -16.06
C ILE A 60 3.52 -1.96 -17.55
N THR A 61 4.55 -1.20 -17.90
CA THR A 61 4.69 -0.63 -19.26
C THR A 61 5.54 -1.47 -20.20
N ASN A 62 6.43 -2.31 -19.66
CA ASN A 62 7.44 -3.02 -20.43
C ASN A 62 7.19 -4.52 -20.63
N THR A 63 6.30 -5.13 -19.85
CA THR A 63 6.05 -6.59 -19.89
C THR A 63 4.57 -6.94 -19.66
N ARG A 64 3.82 -7.13 -20.76
CA ARG A 64 2.38 -7.43 -20.70
C ARG A 64 2.05 -8.69 -19.89
N ASP A 65 2.91 -9.70 -19.90
CA ASP A 65 2.69 -10.94 -19.13
C ASP A 65 2.74 -10.75 -17.62
N ALA A 66 3.42 -9.71 -17.12
CA ALA A 66 3.53 -9.42 -15.69
C ALA A 66 2.27 -8.69 -15.18
N ASP A 67 1.56 -7.98 -16.05
CA ASP A 67 0.38 -7.18 -15.73
C ASP A 67 -0.77 -8.06 -15.17
N LYS A 68 -0.80 -9.35 -15.53
CA LYS A 68 -1.73 -10.35 -14.97
C LYS A 68 -1.61 -10.56 -13.46
N PHE A 69 -0.51 -10.12 -12.85
CA PHE A 69 -0.27 -10.23 -11.42
C PHE A 69 -0.61 -8.94 -10.66
N VAL A 70 -0.89 -7.84 -11.36
CA VAL A 70 -1.27 -6.55 -10.78
C VAL A 70 -2.76 -6.54 -10.42
N ASP A 71 -3.60 -7.05 -11.31
CA ASP A 71 -5.05 -7.08 -11.11
C ASP A 71 -5.51 -8.32 -10.34
N LEU A 72 -6.44 -8.13 -9.41
CA LEU A 72 -7.12 -9.22 -8.71
C LEU A 72 -8.24 -9.78 -9.60
N VAL A 73 -8.28 -11.09 -9.78
CA VAL A 73 -9.49 -11.77 -10.29
C VAL A 73 -10.59 -11.61 -9.24
N ARG A 74 -11.53 -10.70 -9.50
CA ARG A 74 -12.68 -10.47 -8.62
C ARG A 74 -13.62 -11.66 -8.69
N ARG A 75 -14.21 -11.99 -7.54
CA ARG A 75 -15.26 -13.02 -7.48
C ARG A 75 -16.56 -12.44 -8.06
N LYS A 76 -17.38 -13.29 -8.68
CA LYS A 76 -18.68 -12.90 -9.21
C LYS A 76 -19.52 -12.21 -8.14
N GLY A 77 -20.06 -11.03 -8.45
CA GLY A 77 -20.85 -10.21 -7.52
C GLY A 77 -20.03 -9.26 -6.63
N TRP A 78 -18.71 -9.21 -6.81
CA TRP A 78 -17.79 -8.27 -6.13
C TRP A 78 -17.06 -7.38 -7.13
N GLU A 79 -17.63 -7.18 -8.32
CA GLU A 79 -17.14 -6.22 -9.29
C GLU A 79 -17.30 -4.80 -8.74
N LEU A 80 -16.24 -3.98 -8.81
CA LEU A 80 -16.37 -2.55 -8.56
C LEU A 80 -16.98 -1.93 -9.82
N GLY A 81 -18.11 -1.23 -9.66
CA GLY A 81 -18.80 -0.53 -10.74
C GLY A 81 -18.04 0.65 -11.30
#